data_AF-A0A7L4R7K7-F1
#
_entry.id   AF-A0A7L4R7K7-F1
#
_cell.length_a   1.000
_cell.length_b   1.000
_cell.length_c   1.000
_cell.angle_alpha   90.00
_cell.angle_beta   90.00
_cell.angle_gamma   90.00
#
_symmetry.space_group_name_H-M   'P 1'
#
loop_
_entity.id
_entity.type
_entity.pdbx_description
1 polymer ?
#
loop_
_entity_poly.entity_id
_entity_poly.type
_entity_poly.pdbx_seq_one_letter_code
_entity_poly.pdbx_strand_id
1 'polypeptide(L)'
;MEGKKGASAQEKPEEKKEDTKKLIIQVIVVLVCLGFILESFAFGSRGNGNDGMDTDNQTFTGVAEVNITIMDYRPYLYMDGMLNGSAKAEVMEIPGVEEIIDETARSVISVSDSSKTSEVYSKLKRMNITTYTLATLGMPAYFQMVLANGSTANVAGTRFDYMTEPVSKVGGKMLMRLVIITTGEIPTGMSSISPLLSTQQIDYDAEISESTGKTFYYSIPWESRNLDVGALKTEFGAENVDFARNDNVLLVATLGPQEMISKKFDYVGTISERAISVRQNFTDKDRVLLDFGQDSVFMNSSLVIHSETQPELNFTPEVKYIYTIIVPERIGEYNFYTDSAEVVASGEMNGTIPVTINASVLGETVMEVTGAVERVTD
;
A
#
# COMPACT_ATOMS: atom_id res chain seq x y z
N MET A 1 16.39 76.96 -74.20
CA MET A 1 17.82 77.05 -74.53
C MET A 1 18.58 76.78 -73.25
N GLU A 2 19.62 75.95 -73.36
CA GLU A 2 20.59 75.59 -72.29
C GLU A 2 19.99 74.79 -71.12
N GLY A 3 20.50 73.62 -70.73
CA GLY A 3 21.69 72.89 -71.15
C GLY A 3 22.23 72.09 -69.95
N LYS A 4 22.72 70.88 -70.24
CA LYS A 4 23.62 70.03 -69.44
C LYS A 4 22.99 69.29 -68.23
N LYS A 5 22.89 67.96 -68.23
CA LYS A 5 23.95 66.90 -68.13
C LYS A 5 24.92 67.09 -66.97
N GLY A 6 24.85 66.15 -66.01
CA GLY A 6 25.87 65.80 -65.02
C GLY A 6 25.29 64.75 -64.09
N ALA A 7 25.47 63.46 -64.37
CA ALA A 7 26.61 62.64 -63.94
C ALA A 7 26.53 62.21 -62.47
N SER A 8 26.17 60.92 -62.33
CA SER A 8 26.46 59.97 -61.26
C SER A 8 27.65 60.30 -60.34
N ALA A 9 27.43 60.17 -59.03
CA ALA A 9 28.42 59.71 -58.06
C ALA A 9 27.71 58.99 -56.91
N GLN A 10 28.08 57.72 -56.71
CA GLN A 10 27.73 56.89 -55.55
C GLN A 10 28.34 57.46 -54.28
N GLU A 11 27.54 57.58 -53.22
CA GLU A 11 28.02 57.65 -51.84
C GLU A 11 27.98 56.25 -51.19
N LYS A 12 29.03 55.97 -50.42
CA LYS A 12 29.30 54.74 -49.67
C LYS A 12 28.19 54.38 -48.68
N PRO A 13 27.99 53.08 -48.39
CA PRO A 13 27.09 52.64 -47.33
C PRO A 13 27.80 52.80 -45.99
N GLU A 14 27.46 53.82 -45.21
CA GLU A 14 27.93 53.95 -43.83
C GLU A 14 26.77 53.92 -42.82
N GLU A 15 26.86 52.91 -41.97
CA GLU A 15 26.31 52.80 -40.62
C GLU A 15 24.78 52.70 -40.42
N LYS A 16 24.27 51.51 -40.76
CA LYS A 16 23.11 50.88 -40.08
C LYS A 16 23.46 50.36 -38.66
N LYS A 17 24.23 51.12 -37.88
CA LYS A 17 24.61 50.73 -36.49
C LYS A 17 23.68 51.29 -35.43
N GLU A 18 22.87 52.30 -35.75
CA GLU A 18 21.97 52.91 -34.77
C GLU A 18 20.75 52.02 -34.47
N ASP A 19 20.24 51.30 -35.47
CA ASP A 19 19.08 50.40 -35.31
C ASP A 19 19.43 49.14 -34.54
N THR A 20 20.63 48.58 -34.71
CA THR A 20 21.05 47.37 -33.96
C THR A 20 21.22 47.69 -32.48
N LYS A 21 21.70 48.89 -32.13
CA LYS A 21 21.78 49.31 -30.72
C LYS A 21 20.39 49.48 -30.10
N LYS A 22 19.43 50.07 -30.83
CA LYS A 22 18.03 50.19 -30.37
C LYS A 22 17.36 48.82 -30.25
N LEU A 23 17.62 47.89 -31.17
CA LEU A 23 17.11 46.53 -31.13
C LEU A 23 17.71 45.73 -29.97
N ILE A 24 19.02 45.83 -29.73
CA ILE A 24 19.70 45.18 -28.60
C ILE A 24 19.16 45.74 -27.27
N ILE A 25 18.96 47.06 -27.16
CA ILE A 25 18.37 47.67 -25.97
C ILE A 25 16.93 47.20 -25.76
N GLN A 26 16.11 47.12 -26.81
CA GLN A 26 14.75 46.56 -26.70
C GLN A 26 14.75 45.10 -26.25
N VAL A 27 15.64 44.26 -26.79
CA VAL A 27 15.75 42.85 -26.39
C VAL A 27 16.21 42.74 -24.93
N ILE A 28 17.17 43.56 -24.49
CA ILE A 28 17.61 43.61 -23.09
C ILE A 28 16.47 44.07 -22.18
N VAL A 29 15.69 45.08 -22.56
CA VAL A 29 14.54 45.54 -21.77
C VAL A 29 13.48 44.44 -21.66
N VAL A 30 13.17 43.74 -22.75
CA VAL A 30 12.23 42.60 -22.72
C VAL A 30 12.76 41.46 -21.85
N LEU A 31 14.06 41.16 -21.91
CA LEU A 31 14.69 40.14 -21.04
C LEU A 31 14.73 40.58 -19.58
N VAL A 32 14.92 41.86 -19.28
CA VAL A 32 14.85 42.40 -17.91
C VAL A 32 13.41 42.36 -17.39
N CYS A 33 12.41 42.69 -18.22
CA CYS A 33 11.01 42.55 -17.84
C CYS A 33 10.60 41.09 -17.64
N LEU A 34 11.03 40.17 -18.51
CA LEU A 34 10.81 38.73 -18.34
C LEU A 34 11.56 38.19 -17.12
N GLY A 35 12.78 38.69 -16.86
CA GLY A 35 13.53 38.39 -15.64
C GLY A 35 12.80 38.88 -14.39
N PHE A 36 12.19 40.08 -14.42
CA PHE A 36 11.38 40.61 -13.33
C PHE A 36 10.07 39.84 -13.13
N ILE A 37 9.42 39.39 -14.20
CA ILE A 37 8.22 38.55 -14.13
C ILE A 37 8.57 37.16 -13.59
N LEU A 38 9.64 36.55 -14.08
CA LEU A 38 10.13 35.26 -13.58
C LEU A 38 10.63 35.36 -12.14
N GLU A 39 11.32 36.43 -11.76
CA GLU A 39 11.65 36.73 -10.36
C GLU A 39 10.37 36.98 -9.55
N SER A 40 9.32 37.58 -10.11
CA SER A 40 8.04 37.74 -9.39
C SER A 40 7.35 36.39 -9.14
N PHE A 41 7.48 35.41 -10.05
CA PHE A 41 7.00 34.04 -9.83
C PHE A 41 7.93 33.21 -8.93
N ALA A 42 9.24 33.49 -8.91
CA ALA A 42 10.22 32.79 -8.07
C ALA A 42 10.36 33.37 -6.64
N PHE A 43 10.11 34.67 -6.47
CA PHE A 43 10.13 35.40 -5.19
C PHE A 43 8.74 35.75 -4.66
N GLY A 44 7.67 35.32 -5.31
CA GLY A 44 6.29 35.37 -4.80
C GLY A 44 6.04 34.59 -3.49
N SER A 45 7.09 34.08 -2.85
CA SER A 45 7.09 33.52 -1.49
C SER A 45 7.64 34.47 -0.41
N ARG A 46 7.93 35.75 -0.69
CA ARG A 46 8.29 36.71 0.38
C ARG A 46 7.98 38.16 0.00
N GLY A 47 6.72 38.56 0.18
CA GLY A 47 6.27 39.95 0.04
C GLY A 47 5.59 40.44 1.32
N ASN A 48 6.37 41.10 2.18
CA ASN A 48 5.86 41.99 3.24
C ASN A 48 5.31 43.24 2.53
N GLY A 49 4.07 43.15 2.05
CA GLY A 49 3.34 44.23 1.39
C GLY A 49 2.15 44.61 2.27
N ASN A 50 2.33 45.67 3.05
CA ASN A 50 1.29 46.30 3.85
C ASN A 50 0.38 47.11 2.90
N ASP A 51 -0.44 46.40 2.13
CA ASP A 51 -1.56 46.97 1.40
C ASP A 51 -2.82 46.49 2.11
N GLY A 52 -3.67 47.44 2.53
CA GLY A 52 -4.92 47.19 3.21
C GLY A 52 -5.91 46.49 2.29
N MET A 53 -5.73 45.19 2.12
CA MET A 53 -6.77 44.27 1.72
C MET A 53 -7.54 43.91 2.98
N ASP A 54 -8.83 44.23 2.99
CA ASP A 54 -9.80 43.45 3.74
C ASP A 54 -9.42 41.99 3.54
N THR A 55 -8.94 41.33 4.59
CA THR A 55 -8.93 39.88 4.66
C THR A 55 -10.38 39.47 4.70
N ASP A 56 -10.99 39.38 3.51
CA ASP A 56 -12.24 38.69 3.32
C ASP A 56 -12.10 37.37 4.09
N ASN A 57 -13.07 37.11 4.95
CA ASN A 57 -13.26 35.86 5.66
C ASN A 57 -13.57 34.74 4.64
N GLN A 58 -12.66 34.48 3.72
CA GLN A 58 -12.78 33.45 2.72
C GLN A 58 -12.67 32.13 3.43
N THR A 59 -13.71 31.33 3.25
CA THR A 59 -13.78 29.98 3.78
C THR A 59 -13.13 29.03 2.80
N PHE A 60 -12.11 28.30 3.27
CA PHE A 60 -11.41 27.30 2.48
C PHE A 60 -11.66 25.91 3.06
N THR A 61 -11.85 24.93 2.17
CA THR A 61 -11.84 23.51 2.53
C THR A 61 -10.56 22.88 2.00
N GLY A 62 -9.89 22.12 2.85
CA GLY A 62 -8.68 21.39 2.44
C GLY A 62 -8.47 20.12 3.23
N VAL A 63 -7.43 19.39 2.84
CA VAL A 63 -7.05 18.10 3.40
C VAL A 63 -5.72 18.25 4.14
N ALA A 64 -5.63 17.72 5.35
CA ALA A 64 -4.38 17.68 6.11
C ALA A 64 -4.12 16.27 6.63
N GLU A 65 -2.84 15.88 6.66
CA GLU A 65 -2.38 14.67 7.33
C GLU A 65 -1.53 15.11 8.51
N VAL A 66 -2.01 14.82 9.73
CA VAL A 66 -1.48 15.44 10.94
C VAL A 66 -1.25 14.37 12.00
N ASN A 67 -0.09 14.42 12.65
CA ASN A 67 0.17 13.65 13.85
C ASN A 67 -0.56 14.30 15.02
N ILE A 68 -1.65 13.67 15.44
CA ILE A 68 -2.50 14.09 16.54
C ILE A 68 -2.05 13.37 17.81
N THR A 69 -2.08 14.08 18.95
CA THR A 69 -1.83 13.50 20.27
C THR A 69 -3.15 13.19 20.97
N ILE A 70 -3.26 12.01 21.55
CA ILE A 70 -4.39 11.66 22.42
C ILE A 70 -4.17 12.36 23.76
N MET A 71 -5.02 13.33 24.07
CA MET A 71 -4.91 14.12 25.29
C MET A 71 -5.60 13.45 26.47
N ASP A 72 -6.74 12.78 26.21
CA ASP A 72 -7.53 12.08 27.21
C ASP A 72 -8.52 11.13 26.53
N TYR A 73 -9.04 10.17 27.29
CA TYR A 73 -10.19 9.36 26.91
C TYR A 73 -11.32 9.55 27.91
N ARG A 74 -12.57 9.39 27.47
CA ARG A 74 -13.64 9.23 28.45
C ARG A 74 -13.48 7.87 29.16
N PRO A 75 -13.78 7.80 30.47
CA PRO A 75 -13.64 6.57 31.26
C PRO A 75 -14.83 5.61 31.02
N TYR A 76 -15.19 5.41 29.76
CA TYR A 76 -16.20 4.44 29.34
C TYR A 76 -15.90 3.93 27.94
N LEU A 77 -16.42 2.76 27.61
CA LEU A 77 -16.35 2.13 26.30
C LEU A 77 -17.75 1.73 25.83
N TYR A 78 -18.08 2.14 24.60
CA TYR A 78 -19.31 1.77 23.91
C TYR A 78 -19.07 0.55 23.05
N MET A 79 -19.94 -0.45 23.19
CA MET A 79 -19.99 -1.61 22.33
C MET A 79 -21.32 -1.62 21.58
N ASP A 80 -21.26 -1.84 20.26
CA ASP A 80 -22.47 -2.09 19.48
C ASP A 80 -23.01 -3.50 19.80
N GLY A 81 -24.28 -3.59 20.15
CA GLY A 81 -24.88 -4.83 20.65
C GLY A 81 -24.78 -5.00 22.16
N MET A 82 -25.41 -6.05 22.69
CA MET A 82 -25.42 -6.36 24.12
C MET A 82 -24.51 -7.55 24.42
N LEU A 83 -23.76 -7.47 25.53
CA LEU A 83 -23.02 -8.63 26.04
C LEU A 83 -23.99 -9.69 26.56
N ASN A 84 -23.75 -10.95 26.21
CA ASN A 84 -24.46 -12.07 26.81
C ASN A 84 -23.98 -12.30 28.25
N GLY A 85 -24.74 -13.04 29.08
CA GLY A 85 -24.45 -13.18 30.51
C GLY A 85 -23.06 -13.75 30.85
N SER A 86 -22.53 -14.67 30.04
CA SER A 86 -21.19 -15.23 30.24
C SER A 86 -20.09 -14.25 29.84
N ALA A 87 -20.20 -13.60 28.68
CA ALA A 87 -19.25 -12.59 28.23
C ALA A 87 -19.25 -11.37 29.17
N LYS A 88 -20.43 -10.98 29.68
CA LYS A 88 -20.57 -9.90 30.65
C LYS A 88 -19.81 -10.21 31.95
N ALA A 89 -19.89 -11.43 32.46
CA ALA A 89 -19.15 -11.85 33.65
C ALA A 89 -17.63 -11.78 33.42
N GLU A 90 -17.17 -12.29 32.27
CA GLU A 90 -15.75 -12.26 31.90
C GLU A 90 -15.22 -10.83 31.74
N VAL A 91 -16.00 -9.93 31.11
CA VAL A 91 -15.63 -8.52 31.00
C VAL A 91 -15.55 -7.83 32.37
N MET A 92 -16.43 -8.16 33.31
CA MET A 92 -16.37 -7.63 34.68
C MET A 92 -15.13 -8.09 35.47
N GLU A 93 -14.46 -9.17 35.04
CA GLU A 93 -13.21 -9.64 35.66
C GLU A 93 -11.97 -8.87 35.15
N ILE A 94 -12.10 -8.07 34.09
CA ILE A 94 -11.00 -7.28 33.55
C ILE A 94 -10.63 -6.16 34.54
N PRO A 95 -9.36 -6.08 34.99
CA PRO A 95 -8.92 -5.00 35.87
C PRO A 95 -9.17 -3.63 35.26
N GLY A 96 -9.89 -2.78 36.00
CA GLY A 96 -10.27 -1.43 35.58
C GLY A 96 -11.71 -1.31 35.07
N VAL A 97 -12.44 -2.41 34.85
CA VAL A 97 -13.88 -2.38 34.60
C VAL A 97 -14.64 -2.22 35.92
N GLU A 98 -15.53 -1.23 35.99
CA GLU A 98 -16.33 -0.96 37.20
C GLU A 98 -17.77 -1.44 37.07
N GLU A 99 -18.37 -1.23 35.90
CA GLU A 99 -19.78 -1.51 35.65
C GLU A 99 -20.01 -1.77 34.15
N ILE A 100 -21.02 -2.57 33.84
CA ILE A 100 -21.53 -2.75 32.48
C ILE A 100 -23.04 -2.46 32.48
N ILE A 101 -23.40 -1.35 31.84
CA ILE A 101 -24.78 -0.89 31.68
C ILE A 101 -25.26 -1.29 30.28
N ASP A 102 -26.32 -2.08 30.21
CA ASP A 102 -26.93 -2.44 28.93
C ASP A 102 -28.05 -1.45 28.59
N GLU A 103 -27.95 -0.83 27.42
CA GLU A 103 -28.97 -0.01 26.82
C GLU A 103 -29.63 -0.75 25.64
N THR A 104 -30.71 -0.18 25.09
CA THR A 104 -31.62 -0.83 24.13
C THR A 104 -30.96 -1.48 22.89
N ALA A 105 -29.71 -1.12 22.55
CA ALA A 105 -28.94 -1.75 21.48
C ALA A 105 -27.41 -1.71 21.68
N ARG A 106 -26.93 -1.38 22.88
CA ARG A 106 -25.50 -1.16 23.14
C ARG A 106 -25.18 -1.47 24.59
N SER A 107 -23.95 -1.90 24.86
CA SER A 107 -23.42 -1.96 26.22
C SER A 107 -22.44 -0.81 26.45
N VAL A 108 -22.52 -0.19 27.62
CA VAL A 108 -21.58 0.81 28.12
C VAL A 108 -20.76 0.18 29.22
N ILE A 109 -19.46 0.05 29.00
CA ILE A 109 -18.50 -0.49 29.96
C ILE A 109 -17.83 0.70 30.66
N SER A 110 -18.15 0.92 31.93
CA SER A 110 -17.52 1.95 32.75
C SER A 110 -16.11 1.51 33.15
N VAL A 111 -15.16 2.43 33.03
CA VAL A 111 -13.75 2.21 33.38
C VAL A 111 -13.38 3.10 34.55
N SER A 112 -12.54 2.62 35.46
CA SER A 112 -12.19 3.35 36.70
C SER A 112 -11.57 4.73 36.48
N ASP A 113 -10.78 4.88 35.41
CA ASP A 113 -10.17 6.14 35.02
C ASP A 113 -9.83 6.17 33.53
N SER A 114 -9.56 7.36 33.00
CA SER A 114 -9.25 7.54 31.57
C SER A 114 -7.92 6.94 31.13
N SER A 115 -6.96 6.77 32.05
CA SER A 115 -5.66 6.17 31.73
C SER A 115 -5.77 4.66 31.50
N LYS A 116 -6.77 4.02 32.10
CA LYS A 116 -7.08 2.59 31.96
C LYS A 116 -7.88 2.23 30.73
N THR A 117 -8.53 3.20 30.07
CA THR A 117 -9.41 2.94 28.92
C THR A 117 -8.73 2.15 27.80
N SER A 118 -7.48 2.49 27.44
CA SER A 118 -6.72 1.76 26.41
C SER A 118 -6.30 0.34 26.83
N GLU A 119 -6.00 0.13 28.11
CA GLU A 119 -5.62 -1.18 28.67
C GLU A 119 -6.83 -2.13 28.69
N VAL A 120 -7.99 -1.64 29.15
CA VAL A 120 -9.25 -2.38 29.15
C VAL A 120 -9.67 -2.74 27.72
N TYR A 121 -9.65 -1.77 26.80
CA TYR A 121 -9.96 -2.01 25.39
C TYR A 121 -9.05 -3.09 24.78
N SER A 122 -7.75 -3.09 25.10
CA SER A 122 -6.81 -4.08 24.59
C SER A 122 -7.19 -5.51 25.00
N LYS A 123 -7.71 -5.70 26.22
CA LYS A 123 -8.21 -7.01 26.68
C LYS A 123 -9.53 -7.38 26.01
N LEU A 124 -10.46 -6.42 25.86
CA LEU A 124 -11.70 -6.61 25.11
C LEU A 124 -11.45 -7.01 23.65
N LYS A 125 -10.49 -6.38 22.98
CA LYS A 125 -10.16 -6.67 21.58
C LYS A 125 -9.68 -8.11 21.39
N ARG A 126 -8.91 -8.66 22.33
CA ARG A 126 -8.49 -10.08 22.33
C ARG A 126 -9.66 -11.05 22.53
N MET A 127 -10.69 -10.62 23.25
CA MET A 127 -11.97 -11.35 23.35
C MET A 127 -12.85 -11.16 22.10
N ASN A 128 -12.31 -10.57 21.02
CA ASN A 128 -13.04 -10.21 19.81
C ASN A 128 -14.20 -9.22 20.05
N ILE A 129 -14.08 -8.38 21.09
CA ILE A 129 -15.03 -7.33 21.42
C ILE A 129 -14.47 -5.99 20.96
N THR A 130 -15.12 -5.36 19.97
CA THR A 130 -14.73 -4.03 19.49
C THR A 130 -15.54 -2.96 20.22
N THR A 131 -14.84 -1.99 20.82
CA THR A 131 -15.47 -0.88 21.54
C THR A 131 -14.85 0.47 21.20
N TYR A 132 -15.64 1.52 21.41
CA TYR A 132 -15.27 2.89 21.08
C TYR A 132 -15.39 3.78 22.30
N THR A 133 -14.58 4.83 22.38
CA THR A 133 -14.74 5.88 23.38
C THR A 133 -14.57 7.24 22.73
N LEU A 134 -15.00 8.27 23.44
CA LEU A 134 -14.74 9.63 23.02
C LEU A 134 -13.32 10.01 23.48
N ALA A 135 -12.43 10.22 22.51
CA ALA A 135 -11.06 10.68 22.74
C ALA A 135 -10.99 12.19 22.55
N THR A 136 -10.34 12.90 23.48
CA THR A 136 -9.96 14.30 23.26
C THR A 136 -8.62 14.31 22.54
N LEU A 137 -8.63 14.85 21.34
CA LEU A 137 -7.51 14.85 20.41
C LEU A 137 -6.88 16.25 20.31
N GLY A 138 -5.57 16.32 20.44
CA GLY A 138 -4.78 17.55 20.34
C GLY A 138 -3.99 17.61 19.04
N MET A 139 -4.21 18.66 18.24
CA MET A 139 -3.41 18.93 17.06
C MET A 139 -2.11 19.68 17.42
N PRO A 140 -1.05 19.60 16.59
CA PRO A 140 0.10 20.50 16.67
C PRO A 140 -0.34 21.97 16.56
N ALA A 141 0.42 22.89 17.16
CA ALA A 141 0.06 24.32 17.21
C ALA A 141 -0.25 24.92 15.82
N TYR A 142 0.47 24.47 14.80
CA TYR A 142 0.17 24.77 13.39
C TYR A 142 0.45 23.53 12.54
N PHE A 143 -0.32 23.36 11.46
CA PHE A 143 -0.10 22.30 10.49
C PHE A 143 -0.45 22.78 9.08
N GLN A 144 0.09 22.08 8.07
CA GLN A 144 -0.16 22.40 6.67
C GLN A 144 -1.38 21.64 6.15
N MET A 145 -2.24 22.36 5.42
CA MET A 145 -3.40 21.83 4.74
C MET A 145 -3.27 22.07 3.24
N VAL A 146 -3.60 21.08 2.42
CA VAL A 146 -3.64 21.19 0.96
C VAL A 146 -5.04 21.58 0.51
N LEU A 147 -5.14 22.69 -0.22
CA LEU A 147 -6.39 23.23 -0.77
C LEU A 147 -6.75 22.55 -2.09
N ALA A 148 -8.00 22.71 -2.53
CA ALA A 148 -8.50 22.13 -3.79
C ALA A 148 -7.70 22.55 -5.05
N ASN A 149 -7.04 23.71 -5.01
CA ASN A 149 -6.18 24.21 -6.09
C ASN A 149 -4.72 23.70 -6.01
N GLY A 150 -4.41 22.79 -5.07
CA GLY A 150 -3.07 22.24 -4.85
C GLY A 150 -2.13 23.13 -4.03
N SER A 151 -2.53 24.36 -3.67
CA SER A 151 -1.74 25.22 -2.79
C SER A 151 -1.84 24.77 -1.32
N THR A 152 -0.88 25.17 -0.50
CA THR A 152 -0.85 24.86 0.94
C THR A 152 -1.22 26.09 1.76
N ALA A 153 -2.05 25.89 2.79
CA ALA A 153 -2.35 26.88 3.81
C ALA A 153 -1.83 26.41 5.17
N ASN A 154 -1.33 27.33 5.99
CA ASN A 154 -0.98 27.04 7.38
C ASN A 154 -2.21 27.28 8.26
N VAL A 155 -2.56 26.29 9.09
CA VAL A 155 -3.78 26.30 9.88
C VAL A 155 -3.42 26.15 11.35
N ALA A 156 -4.04 26.93 12.22
CA ALA A 156 -3.87 26.81 13.65
C ALA A 156 -4.47 25.49 14.16
N GLY A 157 -3.73 24.78 14.99
CA GLY A 157 -4.20 23.58 15.68
C GLY A 157 -5.29 23.88 16.68
N THR A 158 -6.20 22.93 16.85
CA THR A 158 -7.20 22.96 17.91
C THR A 158 -7.30 21.62 18.63
N ARG A 159 -8.14 21.56 19.64
CA ARG A 159 -8.57 20.33 20.29
C ARG A 159 -9.99 20.01 19.88
N PHE A 160 -10.29 18.74 19.74
CA PHE A 160 -11.64 18.28 19.42
C PHE A 160 -11.84 16.89 20.00
N ASP A 161 -13.10 16.53 20.19
CA ASP A 161 -13.49 15.21 20.66
C ASP A 161 -13.88 14.34 19.46
N TYR A 162 -13.42 13.08 19.44
CA TYR A 162 -13.68 12.13 18.36
C TYR A 162 -13.93 10.74 18.91
N MET A 163 -14.95 10.06 18.38
CA MET A 163 -15.27 8.68 18.74
C MET A 163 -14.29 7.74 18.02
N THR A 164 -13.49 6.99 18.78
CA THR A 164 -12.46 6.13 18.22
C THR A 164 -12.20 4.91 19.11
N GLU A 165 -11.60 3.88 18.52
CA GLU A 165 -11.05 2.76 19.30
C GLU A 165 -9.83 3.28 20.07
N PRO A 166 -9.75 3.14 21.41
CA PRO A 166 -8.66 3.66 22.23
C PRO A 166 -7.41 2.77 22.13
N VAL A 167 -6.92 2.57 20.91
CA VAL A 167 -5.81 1.66 20.57
C VAL A 167 -4.47 2.14 21.10
N SER A 168 -4.32 3.43 21.39
CA SER A 168 -3.08 4.04 21.86
C SER A 168 -3.29 4.71 23.22
N LYS A 169 -2.24 4.79 24.04
CA LYS A 169 -2.29 5.37 25.39
C LYS A 169 -2.47 6.89 25.33
N VAL A 170 -2.93 7.47 26.44
CA VAL A 170 -2.90 8.93 26.63
C VAL A 170 -1.47 9.44 26.48
N GLY A 171 -1.28 10.51 25.70
CA GLY A 171 0.01 11.05 25.26
C GLY A 171 0.55 10.43 23.97
N GLY A 172 -0.01 9.31 23.52
CA GLY A 172 0.33 8.65 22.27
C GLY A 172 0.00 9.51 21.05
N LYS A 173 0.70 9.26 19.94
CA LYS A 173 0.50 9.96 18.67
C LYS A 173 -0.14 9.03 17.64
N MET A 174 -1.07 9.58 16.86
CA MET A 174 -1.71 8.90 15.73
C MET A 174 -1.69 9.81 14.51
N LEU A 175 -1.33 9.26 13.36
CA LEU A 175 -1.47 9.97 12.10
C LEU A 175 -2.95 9.94 11.68
N MET A 176 -3.53 11.10 11.44
CA MET A 176 -4.92 11.22 10.99
C MET A 176 -5.02 12.08 9.75
N ARG A 177 -5.93 11.70 8.85
CA ARG A 177 -6.35 12.51 7.72
C ARG A 177 -7.59 13.29 8.09
N LEU A 178 -7.55 14.59 7.86
CA LEU A 178 -8.59 15.55 8.21
C LEU A 178 -9.05 16.27 6.94
N VAL A 179 -10.37 16.46 6.80
CA VAL A 179 -10.94 17.40 5.84
C VAL A 179 -11.51 18.56 6.65
N ILE A 180 -10.84 19.70 6.60
CA ILE A 180 -11.06 20.83 7.50
C ILE A 180 -11.61 22.00 6.70
N ILE A 181 -12.55 22.71 7.31
CA ILE A 181 -13.09 23.98 6.82
C ILE A 181 -12.45 25.07 7.68
N THR A 182 -11.84 26.05 7.04
CA THR A 182 -11.10 27.14 7.69
C THR A 182 -11.62 28.48 7.22
N THR A 183 -11.58 29.49 8.08
CA THR A 183 -11.79 30.89 7.69
C THR A 183 -10.50 31.64 8.02
N GLY A 184 -9.73 32.01 7.00
CA GLY A 184 -8.32 32.35 7.17
C GLY A 184 -7.53 31.16 7.71
N GLU A 185 -6.72 31.36 8.75
CA GLU A 185 -5.92 30.30 9.39
C GLU A 185 -6.67 29.54 10.50
N ILE A 186 -7.91 29.93 10.81
CA ILE A 186 -8.67 29.40 11.93
C ILE A 186 -9.55 28.25 11.44
N PRO A 187 -9.45 27.04 12.02
CA PRO A 187 -10.40 25.97 11.72
C PRO A 187 -11.79 26.33 12.24
N THR A 188 -12.78 26.38 11.35
CA THR A 188 -14.18 26.68 11.66
C THR A 188 -15.08 25.45 11.57
N GLY A 189 -14.61 24.36 10.96
CA GLY A 189 -15.33 23.10 10.92
C GLY A 189 -14.45 21.92 10.49
N MET A 190 -14.97 20.72 10.68
CA MET A 190 -14.33 19.47 10.25
C MET A 190 -15.37 18.64 9.51
N SER A 191 -15.15 18.41 8.22
CA SER A 191 -16.07 17.64 7.38
C SER A 191 -15.88 16.13 7.55
N SER A 192 -14.63 15.69 7.74
CA SER A 192 -14.33 14.29 8.01
C SER A 192 -12.99 14.15 8.71
N ILE A 193 -12.86 13.05 9.44
CA ILE A 193 -11.64 12.63 10.11
C ILE A 193 -11.53 11.11 10.02
N SER A 194 -10.34 10.63 9.69
CA SER A 194 -10.04 9.20 9.63
C SER A 194 -8.61 8.94 10.06
N PRO A 195 -8.35 7.89 10.88
CA PRO A 195 -6.98 7.45 11.15
C PRO A 195 -6.31 7.00 9.84
N LEU A 196 -5.00 7.26 9.72
CA LEU A 196 -4.17 6.74 8.64
C LEU A 196 -3.33 5.58 9.18
N LEU A 197 -3.55 4.41 8.61
CA LEU A 197 -2.71 3.25 8.89
C LEU A 197 -1.39 3.40 8.14
N SER A 198 -0.29 3.13 8.83
CA SER A 198 1.02 2.99 8.17
C SER A 198 1.38 1.53 8.08
N THR A 199 2.03 1.13 6.98
CA THR A 199 2.58 -0.21 6.85
C THR A 199 3.96 -0.24 7.49
N GLN A 200 4.19 -1.15 8.43
CA GLN A 200 5.46 -1.35 9.10
C GLN A 200 5.97 -2.77 8.88
N GLN A 201 7.29 -2.89 8.86
CA GLN A 201 8.00 -4.16 8.92
C GLN A 201 8.57 -4.31 10.33
N ILE A 202 8.16 -5.38 11.00
CA ILE A 202 8.50 -5.65 12.39
C ILE A 202 9.29 -6.95 12.42
N ASP A 203 10.57 -6.83 12.73
CA ASP A 203 11.50 -7.95 12.79
C ASP A 203 11.62 -8.48 14.23
N TYR A 204 11.55 -9.80 14.38
CA TYR A 204 11.87 -10.47 15.64
C TYR A 204 12.19 -11.96 15.43
N ASP A 205 12.78 -12.58 16.44
CA ASP A 205 12.96 -14.03 16.48
C ASP A 205 11.74 -14.64 17.16
N ALA A 206 10.91 -15.33 16.37
CA ALA A 206 9.64 -15.87 16.83
C ALA A 206 9.77 -17.30 17.33
N GLU A 207 9.09 -17.63 18.43
CA GLU A 207 8.95 -19.00 18.89
C GLU A 207 7.93 -19.77 18.04
N ILE A 208 8.29 -20.97 17.62
CA ILE A 208 7.41 -21.85 16.84
C ILE A 208 6.45 -22.54 17.81
N SER A 209 5.15 -22.29 17.66
CA SER A 209 4.10 -22.98 18.41
C SER A 209 3.87 -24.38 17.84
N GLU A 210 3.72 -24.48 16.53
CA GLU A 210 3.45 -25.73 15.82
C GLU A 210 3.89 -25.67 14.35
N SER A 211 4.17 -26.84 13.77
CA SER A 211 4.33 -27.02 12.33
C SER A 211 2.96 -27.35 11.75
N THR A 212 2.39 -26.47 10.93
CA THR A 212 1.05 -26.64 10.36
C THR A 212 1.04 -27.42 9.05
N GLY A 213 2.19 -27.51 8.37
CA GLY A 213 2.31 -28.36 7.19
C GLY A 213 3.49 -28.02 6.29
N LYS A 214 3.49 -28.61 5.09
CA LYS A 214 4.47 -28.32 4.04
C LYS A 214 3.74 -28.05 2.73
N THR A 215 4.35 -27.21 1.91
CA THR A 215 3.95 -26.99 0.52
C THR A 215 5.05 -27.45 -0.40
N PHE A 216 4.71 -28.37 -1.30
CA PHE A 216 5.61 -28.94 -2.29
C PHE A 216 5.35 -28.29 -3.65
N TYR A 217 6.35 -27.59 -4.17
CA TYR A 217 6.32 -26.96 -5.48
C TYR A 217 7.12 -27.81 -6.46
N TYR A 218 6.43 -28.35 -7.47
CA TYR A 218 7.04 -29.14 -8.51
C TYR A 218 7.02 -28.38 -9.84
N SER A 219 8.17 -28.36 -10.49
CA SER A 219 8.31 -27.94 -11.88
C SER A 219 8.21 -29.17 -12.78
N ILE A 220 7.05 -29.37 -13.40
CA ILE A 220 6.75 -30.55 -14.22
C ILE A 220 7.22 -30.33 -15.67
N PRO A 221 8.20 -31.11 -16.16
CA PRO A 221 8.65 -31.01 -17.54
C PRO A 221 7.52 -31.26 -18.54
N TRP A 222 7.62 -30.62 -19.70
CA TRP A 222 6.63 -30.72 -20.77
C TRP A 222 6.25 -32.16 -21.15
N GLU A 223 7.24 -33.05 -21.25
CA GLU A 223 7.07 -34.45 -21.64
C GLU A 223 6.23 -35.24 -20.63
N SER A 224 6.22 -34.78 -19.37
CA SER A 224 5.56 -35.45 -18.25
C SER A 224 4.36 -34.71 -17.70
N ARG A 225 3.88 -33.66 -18.37
CA ARG A 225 2.74 -32.84 -17.93
C ARG A 225 1.37 -33.55 -17.97
N ASN A 226 1.31 -34.75 -18.55
CA ASN A 226 0.13 -35.65 -18.54
C ASN A 226 0.06 -36.44 -17.23
N LEU A 227 0.10 -35.74 -16.11
CA LEU A 227 -0.07 -36.32 -14.78
C LEU A 227 -1.54 -36.66 -14.52
N ASP A 228 -1.79 -37.71 -13.75
CA ASP A 228 -3.12 -38.00 -13.23
C ASP A 228 -3.43 -37.09 -12.03
N VAL A 229 -3.80 -35.84 -12.33
CA VAL A 229 -4.19 -34.84 -11.32
C VAL A 229 -5.43 -35.29 -10.55
N GLY A 230 -6.30 -36.12 -11.16
CA GLY A 230 -7.48 -36.67 -10.49
C GLY A 230 -7.12 -37.60 -9.36
N ALA A 231 -6.15 -38.49 -9.57
CA ALA A 231 -5.60 -39.34 -8.52
C ALA A 231 -4.97 -38.51 -7.39
N LEU A 232 -4.15 -37.50 -7.73
CA LEU A 232 -3.54 -36.61 -6.73
C LEU A 232 -4.60 -35.87 -5.89
N LYS A 233 -5.65 -35.35 -6.52
CA LYS A 233 -6.76 -34.69 -5.81
C LYS A 233 -7.56 -35.63 -4.91
N THR A 234 -7.63 -36.91 -5.28
CA THR A 234 -8.29 -37.94 -4.46
C THR A 234 -7.43 -38.31 -3.25
N GLU A 235 -6.11 -38.35 -3.41
CA GLU A 235 -5.15 -38.70 -2.37
C GLU A 235 -4.95 -37.57 -1.35
N PHE A 236 -4.74 -36.34 -1.81
CA PHE A 236 -4.38 -35.19 -0.96
C PHE A 236 -5.54 -34.22 -0.67
N GLY A 237 -6.69 -34.40 -1.32
CA GLY A 237 -7.80 -33.45 -1.29
C GLY A 237 -7.75 -32.47 -2.47
N ALA A 238 -8.91 -32.10 -3.01
CA ALA A 238 -9.02 -31.30 -4.22
C ALA A 238 -8.58 -29.84 -4.02
N GLU A 239 -8.73 -29.34 -2.79
CA GLU A 239 -8.35 -28.02 -2.30
C GLU A 239 -6.85 -27.88 -2.05
N ASN A 240 -6.14 -29.00 -1.84
CA ASN A 240 -4.72 -29.02 -1.50
C ASN A 240 -3.81 -29.23 -2.72
N VAL A 241 -4.38 -29.40 -3.91
CA VAL A 241 -3.64 -29.68 -5.15
C VAL A 241 -4.01 -28.67 -6.22
N ASP A 242 -3.05 -27.81 -6.55
CA ASP A 242 -3.15 -26.89 -7.68
C ASP A 242 -2.20 -27.31 -8.81
N PHE A 243 -2.72 -27.43 -10.02
CA PHE A 243 -1.95 -27.78 -11.20
C PHE A 243 -2.19 -26.78 -12.32
N ALA A 244 -1.21 -25.91 -12.50
CA ALA A 244 -1.16 -24.97 -13.60
C ALA A 244 -0.41 -25.61 -14.78
N ARG A 245 -1.18 -26.27 -15.66
CA ARG A 245 -0.67 -26.82 -16.92
C ARG A 245 -0.26 -25.69 -17.86
N ASN A 246 0.94 -25.81 -18.44
CA ASN A 246 1.39 -24.92 -19.49
C ASN A 246 1.24 -25.59 -20.86
N ASP A 247 0.26 -25.16 -21.65
CA ASP A 247 -0.03 -25.67 -22.99
C ASP A 247 0.63 -24.85 -24.12
N ASN A 248 1.48 -23.89 -23.77
CA ASN A 248 2.08 -22.98 -24.75
C ASN A 248 3.53 -23.37 -25.06
N VAL A 249 3.86 -23.39 -26.34
CA VAL A 249 5.24 -23.44 -26.83
C VAL A 249 5.60 -22.07 -27.38
N LEU A 250 6.72 -21.52 -26.95
CA LEU A 250 7.24 -20.27 -27.49
C LEU A 250 8.18 -20.57 -28.65
N LEU A 251 7.95 -19.91 -29.77
CA LEU A 251 8.78 -20.02 -30.96
C LEU A 251 9.88 -18.96 -30.89
N VAL A 252 11.12 -19.35 -31.23
CA VAL A 252 12.26 -18.44 -31.20
C VAL A 252 12.15 -17.40 -32.32
N ALA A 253 11.72 -17.81 -33.52
CA ALA A 253 11.49 -16.93 -34.65
C ALA A 253 10.00 -16.65 -34.85
N THR A 254 9.71 -15.45 -35.36
CA THR A 254 8.35 -15.03 -35.67
C THR A 254 7.84 -15.73 -36.93
N LEU A 255 6.62 -16.28 -36.86
CA LEU A 255 5.92 -16.84 -38.01
C LEU A 255 5.26 -15.74 -38.85
N GLY A 256 5.40 -15.83 -40.17
CA GLY A 256 4.66 -14.99 -41.10
C GLY A 256 3.17 -15.38 -41.19
N PRO A 257 2.28 -14.48 -41.68
CA PRO A 257 0.85 -14.79 -41.82
C PRO A 257 0.55 -16.05 -42.64
N GLN A 258 1.32 -16.29 -43.71
CA GLN A 258 1.15 -17.49 -44.53
C GLN A 258 1.56 -18.77 -43.79
N GLU A 259 2.63 -18.71 -42.99
CA GLU A 259 3.09 -19.86 -42.20
C GLU A 259 2.09 -20.23 -41.11
N MET A 260 1.48 -19.23 -40.46
CA MET A 260 0.41 -19.45 -39.47
C MET A 260 -0.83 -20.11 -40.08
N ILE A 261 -1.13 -19.81 -41.36
CA ILE A 261 -2.24 -20.46 -42.08
C ILE A 261 -1.87 -21.89 -42.48
N SER A 262 -0.64 -22.12 -42.94
CA SER A 262 -0.20 -23.43 -43.43
C SER A 262 0.14 -24.43 -42.32
N LYS A 263 0.65 -23.97 -41.17
CA LYS A 263 1.12 -24.81 -40.05
C LYS A 263 0.00 -25.21 -39.08
N LYS A 264 -1.18 -25.56 -39.59
CA LYS A 264 -2.32 -26.03 -38.79
C LYS A 264 -2.27 -27.54 -38.56
N PHE A 265 -1.37 -27.96 -37.68
CA PHE A 265 -1.26 -29.37 -37.30
C PHE A 265 -2.40 -29.77 -36.36
N ASP A 266 -2.73 -31.06 -36.35
CA ASP A 266 -3.85 -31.62 -35.57
C ASP A 266 -3.72 -31.35 -34.07
N TYR A 267 -2.50 -31.35 -33.53
CA TYR A 267 -2.23 -31.08 -32.11
C TYR A 267 -2.22 -29.59 -31.76
N VAL A 268 -2.26 -28.68 -32.74
CA VAL A 268 -2.20 -27.24 -32.50
C VAL A 268 -3.63 -26.70 -32.37
N GLY A 269 -3.92 -26.05 -31.24
CA GLY A 269 -5.19 -25.37 -31.01
C GLY A 269 -5.20 -23.97 -31.62
N THR A 270 -4.23 -23.14 -31.21
CA THR A 270 -4.12 -21.74 -31.65
C THR A 270 -2.68 -21.42 -32.02
N ILE A 271 -2.49 -20.59 -33.05
CA ILE A 271 -1.18 -20.13 -33.50
C ILE A 271 -1.16 -18.61 -33.44
N SER A 272 -0.05 -18.08 -32.92
CA SER A 272 0.30 -16.67 -32.97
C SER A 272 1.69 -16.51 -33.58
N GLU A 273 2.10 -15.27 -33.80
CA GLU A 273 3.41 -14.93 -34.37
C GLU A 273 4.59 -15.58 -33.64
N ARG A 274 4.52 -15.74 -32.30
CA ARG A 274 5.64 -16.24 -31.48
C ARG A 274 5.28 -17.36 -30.53
N ALA A 275 4.06 -17.87 -30.59
CA ALA A 275 3.62 -18.91 -29.68
C ALA A 275 2.54 -19.77 -30.32
N ILE A 276 2.53 -21.04 -29.93
CA ILE A 276 1.46 -21.97 -30.26
C ILE A 276 0.88 -22.52 -28.98
N SER A 277 -0.45 -22.61 -28.92
CA SER A 277 -1.15 -23.36 -27.90
C SER A 277 -1.46 -24.74 -28.47
N VAL A 278 -1.05 -25.79 -27.78
CA VAL A 278 -1.26 -27.18 -28.22
C VAL A 278 -2.37 -27.85 -27.41
N ARG A 279 -2.84 -29.00 -27.90
CA ARG A 279 -3.80 -29.82 -27.17
C ARG A 279 -3.19 -30.34 -25.87
N GLN A 280 -4.04 -30.39 -24.84
CA GLN A 280 -3.71 -30.83 -23.48
C GLN A 280 -2.94 -32.15 -23.40
N ASN A 281 -3.28 -33.14 -24.24
CA ASN A 281 -2.67 -34.47 -24.20
C ASN A 281 -1.40 -34.60 -25.05
N PHE A 282 -1.02 -33.59 -25.81
CA PHE A 282 0.15 -33.63 -26.68
C PHE A 282 1.42 -33.38 -25.86
N THR A 283 2.49 -34.16 -26.05
CA THR A 283 3.76 -34.00 -25.30
C THR A 283 5.02 -34.16 -26.15
N ASP A 284 4.87 -34.42 -27.45
CA ASP A 284 5.97 -34.71 -28.37
C ASP A 284 6.70 -33.44 -28.80
N LYS A 285 7.85 -33.16 -28.18
CA LYS A 285 8.68 -31.97 -28.51
C LYS A 285 9.29 -32.08 -29.89
N ASP A 286 9.78 -33.26 -30.26
CA ASP A 286 10.50 -33.47 -31.51
C ASP A 286 9.60 -33.23 -32.70
N ARG A 287 8.32 -33.63 -32.59
CA ARG A 287 7.32 -33.31 -33.60
C ARG A 287 7.11 -31.80 -33.76
N VAL A 288 7.07 -31.03 -32.68
CA VAL A 288 6.97 -29.55 -32.78
C VAL A 288 8.19 -28.96 -33.46
N LEU A 289 9.39 -29.39 -33.07
CA LEU A 289 10.63 -28.91 -33.66
C LEU A 289 10.71 -29.23 -35.16
N LEU A 290 10.26 -30.43 -35.56
CA LEU A 290 10.20 -30.86 -36.96
C LEU A 290 9.15 -30.08 -37.77
N ASP A 291 7.92 -30.00 -37.25
CA ASP A 291 6.76 -29.41 -37.92
C ASP A 291 6.92 -27.88 -38.06
N PHE A 292 7.56 -27.23 -37.08
CA PHE A 292 7.84 -25.80 -37.10
C PHE A 292 9.19 -25.46 -37.74
N GLY A 293 10.16 -26.38 -37.76
CA GLY A 293 11.45 -26.23 -38.43
C GLY A 293 12.36 -25.20 -37.77
N GLN A 294 12.19 -24.97 -36.46
CA GLN A 294 12.91 -23.95 -35.70
C GLN A 294 13.00 -24.33 -34.22
N ASP A 295 13.96 -23.72 -33.52
CA ASP A 295 14.08 -23.83 -32.08
C ASP A 295 12.82 -23.30 -31.37
N SER A 296 12.47 -23.95 -30.27
CA SER A 296 11.27 -23.68 -29.49
C SER A 296 11.55 -23.84 -28.01
N VAL A 297 10.93 -23.00 -27.18
CA VAL A 297 11.00 -23.07 -25.73
C VAL A 297 9.73 -23.71 -25.20
N PHE A 298 9.89 -24.81 -24.48
CA PHE A 298 8.83 -25.55 -23.82
C PHE A 298 8.88 -25.22 -22.34
N MET A 299 7.90 -24.45 -21.88
CA MET A 299 7.82 -24.08 -20.47
C MET A 299 7.32 -25.26 -19.64
N ASN A 300 7.88 -25.41 -18.45
CA ASN A 300 7.40 -26.40 -17.49
C ASN A 300 6.00 -26.02 -16.99
N SER A 301 5.22 -27.02 -16.61
CA SER A 301 3.98 -26.82 -15.85
C SER A 301 4.30 -26.72 -14.36
N SER A 302 3.43 -26.09 -13.58
CA SER A 302 3.59 -25.96 -12.13
C SER A 302 2.57 -26.84 -11.41
N LEU A 303 3.01 -27.59 -10.41
CA LEU A 303 2.19 -28.38 -9.51
C LEU A 303 2.52 -27.95 -8.08
N VAL A 304 1.50 -27.61 -7.31
CA VAL A 304 1.59 -27.24 -5.89
C VAL A 304 0.76 -28.21 -5.09
N ILE A 305 1.35 -28.84 -4.07
CA ILE A 305 0.66 -29.77 -3.17
C ILE A 305 0.89 -29.34 -1.72
N HIS A 306 -0.18 -29.13 -0.96
CA HIS A 306 -0.14 -28.90 0.49
C HIS A 306 -0.31 -30.24 1.22
N SER A 307 0.67 -30.66 2.01
CA SER A 307 0.68 -31.96 2.70
C SER A 307 1.71 -31.99 3.83
N GLU A 308 1.55 -32.87 4.81
CA GLU A 308 2.59 -33.16 5.82
C GLU A 308 3.70 -34.06 5.27
N THR A 309 3.33 -34.96 4.35
CA THR A 309 4.21 -35.94 3.72
C THR A 309 4.51 -35.55 2.28
N GLN A 310 5.74 -35.83 1.83
CA GLN A 310 6.14 -35.56 0.46
C GLN A 310 5.43 -36.54 -0.50
N PRO A 311 4.71 -36.04 -1.52
CA PRO A 311 4.15 -36.87 -2.58
C PRO A 311 5.21 -37.70 -3.32
N GLU A 312 4.90 -38.97 -3.58
CA GLU A 312 5.75 -39.89 -4.35
C GLU A 312 5.69 -39.58 -5.86
N LEU A 313 6.38 -38.51 -6.26
CA LEU A 313 6.52 -38.11 -7.66
C LEU A 313 7.97 -38.27 -8.13
N ASN A 314 8.16 -38.58 -9.42
CA ASN A 314 9.48 -38.68 -10.05
C ASN A 314 10.15 -37.30 -10.31
N PHE A 315 9.77 -36.28 -9.54
CA PHE A 315 10.27 -34.92 -9.65
C PHE A 315 10.73 -34.46 -8.27
N THR A 316 11.82 -33.70 -8.23
CA THR A 316 12.30 -33.09 -6.99
C THR A 316 11.48 -31.83 -6.70
N PRO A 317 10.77 -31.75 -5.56
CA PRO A 317 10.07 -30.54 -5.18
C PRO A 317 11.03 -29.49 -4.60
N GLU A 318 10.69 -28.22 -4.77
CA GLU A 318 11.04 -27.20 -3.79
C GLU A 318 10.03 -27.30 -2.63
N VAL A 319 10.53 -27.37 -1.40
CA VAL A 319 9.69 -27.54 -0.21
C VAL A 319 9.65 -26.23 0.57
N LYS A 320 8.45 -25.78 0.94
CA LYS A 320 8.23 -24.72 1.91
C LYS A 320 7.56 -25.30 3.15
N TYR A 321 8.00 -24.84 4.31
CA TYR A 321 7.48 -25.26 5.60
C TYR A 321 6.56 -24.17 6.14
N ILE A 322 5.41 -24.55 6.68
CA ILE A 322 4.44 -23.62 7.25
C ILE A 322 4.44 -23.83 8.76
N TYR A 323 4.60 -22.73 9.51
CA TYR A 323 4.62 -22.73 10.96
C TYR A 323 3.62 -21.73 11.50
N THR A 324 2.95 -22.09 12.60
CA THR A 324 2.29 -21.13 13.48
C THR A 324 3.33 -20.63 14.48
N ILE A 325 3.59 -19.33 14.48
CA ILE A 325 4.49 -18.67 15.42
C ILE A 325 3.72 -17.98 16.52
N ILE A 326 4.33 -17.86 17.71
CA ILE A 326 3.81 -17.07 18.82
C ILE A 326 4.16 -15.59 18.56
N VAL A 327 3.14 -14.74 18.64
CA VAL A 327 3.30 -13.29 18.56
C VAL A 327 3.19 -12.73 19.98
N PRO A 328 4.28 -12.25 20.59
CA PRO A 328 4.21 -11.67 21.93
C PRO A 328 3.39 -10.37 21.91
N GLU A 329 2.83 -10.01 23.08
CA GLU A 329 2.00 -8.81 23.21
C GLU A 329 2.70 -7.50 22.75
N ARG A 330 4.04 -7.49 22.78
CA ARG A 330 4.86 -6.36 22.38
C ARG A 330 6.13 -6.80 21.66
N ILE A 331 6.41 -6.19 20.53
CA ILE A 331 7.69 -6.30 19.79
C ILE A 331 8.21 -4.89 19.54
N GLY A 332 9.35 -4.54 20.16
CA GLY A 332 9.90 -3.19 20.10
C GLY A 332 8.92 -2.14 20.66
N GLU A 333 8.53 -1.19 19.83
CA GLU A 333 7.54 -0.15 20.17
C GLU A 333 6.10 -0.54 19.85
N TYR A 334 5.87 -1.68 19.19
CA TYR A 334 4.56 -2.09 18.69
C TYR A 334 3.85 -3.07 19.63
N ASN A 335 2.55 -2.83 19.85
CA ASN A 335 1.65 -3.69 20.62
C ASN A 335 0.78 -4.52 19.68
N PHE A 336 0.61 -5.80 19.98
CA PHE A 336 -0.15 -6.75 19.18
C PHE A 336 -1.41 -7.23 19.93
N TYR A 337 -2.48 -7.46 19.16
CA TYR A 337 -3.73 -8.06 19.64
C TYR A 337 -3.95 -9.49 19.12
N THR A 338 -3.06 -9.99 18.26
CA THR A 338 -3.01 -11.39 17.85
C THR A 338 -1.95 -12.11 18.66
N ASP A 339 -2.24 -13.35 19.05
CA ASP A 339 -1.32 -14.20 19.82
C ASP A 339 -0.50 -15.12 18.89
N SER A 340 -0.90 -15.23 17.62
CA SER A 340 -0.19 -16.04 16.63
C SER A 340 -0.24 -15.44 15.22
N ALA A 341 0.65 -15.95 14.36
CA ALA A 341 0.67 -15.70 12.93
C ALA A 341 1.18 -16.94 12.19
N GLU A 342 0.81 -17.11 10.92
CA GLU A 342 1.40 -18.12 10.06
C GLU A 342 2.62 -17.55 9.34
N VAL A 343 3.71 -18.32 9.29
CA VAL A 343 4.93 -17.96 8.57
C VAL A 343 5.33 -19.09 7.63
N VAL A 344 5.82 -18.72 6.45
CA VAL A 344 6.37 -19.65 5.47
C VAL A 344 7.89 -19.57 5.49
N ALA A 345 8.54 -20.73 5.66
CA ALA A 345 9.99 -20.88 5.69
C ALA A 345 10.50 -21.76 4.54
N SER A 346 11.75 -21.52 4.15
CA SER A 346 12.46 -22.27 3.11
C SER A 346 13.08 -23.57 3.60
N GLY A 347 13.25 -23.72 4.91
CA GLY A 347 13.84 -24.90 5.54
C GLY A 347 13.12 -25.32 6.81
N GLU A 348 13.44 -26.52 7.28
CA GLU A 348 12.92 -27.04 8.54
C GLU A 348 13.57 -26.31 9.73
N MET A 349 12.75 -25.64 10.52
CA MET A 349 13.17 -24.87 11.70
C MET A 349 12.75 -25.57 12.99
N ASN A 350 13.59 -25.45 14.02
CA ASN A 350 13.32 -25.98 15.35
C ASN A 350 13.47 -24.88 16.41
N GLY A 351 12.42 -24.69 17.22
CA GLY A 351 12.42 -23.73 18.33
C GLY A 351 12.10 -22.31 17.89
N THR A 352 13.03 -21.63 17.22
CA THR A 352 12.87 -20.22 16.83
C THR A 352 13.11 -20.00 15.33
N ILE A 353 12.37 -19.05 14.76
CA ILE A 353 12.51 -18.63 13.37
C ILE A 353 12.65 -17.10 13.31
N PRO A 354 13.66 -16.55 12.61
CA PRO A 354 13.75 -15.11 12.38
C PRO A 354 12.65 -14.72 11.39
N VAL A 355 11.79 -13.77 11.77
CA VAL A 355 10.64 -13.37 10.94
C VAL A 355 10.58 -11.86 10.76
N THR A 356 10.04 -11.47 9.61
CA THR A 356 9.59 -10.11 9.34
C THR A 356 8.07 -10.14 9.21
N ILE A 357 7.38 -9.48 10.15
CA ILE A 357 5.94 -9.24 10.08
C ILE A 357 5.69 -7.95 9.31
N ASN A 358 4.90 -8.04 8.23
CA ASN A 358 4.28 -6.89 7.61
C ASN A 358 2.96 -6.60 8.32
N ALA A 359 2.79 -5.39 8.83
CA ALA A 359 1.64 -5.01 9.63
C ALA A 359 1.09 -3.63 9.25
N SER A 360 -0.23 -3.48 9.33
CA SER A 360 -0.88 -2.18 9.34
C SER A 360 -0.95 -1.67 10.78
N VAL A 361 -0.32 -0.53 11.06
CA VAL A 361 -0.24 0.04 12.40
C VAL A 361 -0.94 1.38 12.50
N LEU A 362 -1.53 1.64 13.66
CA LEU A 362 -2.07 2.93 14.08
C LEU A 362 -1.31 3.40 15.31
N GLY A 363 -0.35 4.32 15.13
CA GLY A 363 0.59 4.69 16.19
C GLY A 363 1.48 3.51 16.58
N GLU A 364 1.44 3.15 17.86
CA GLU A 364 2.21 2.03 18.45
C GLU A 364 1.44 0.70 18.43
N THR A 365 0.32 0.61 17.72
CA THR A 365 -0.58 -0.55 17.80
C THR A 365 -0.76 -1.19 16.45
N VAL A 366 -0.51 -2.49 16.37
CA VAL A 366 -0.75 -3.32 15.18
C VAL A 366 -2.24 -3.61 15.08
N MET A 367 -2.86 -3.07 14.04
CA MET A 367 -4.28 -3.26 13.76
C MET A 367 -4.51 -4.57 13.01
N GLU A 368 -3.57 -4.94 12.14
CA GLU A 368 -3.66 -6.13 11.29
C GLU A 368 -2.25 -6.60 10.91
N VAL A 369 -2.03 -7.92 10.97
CA VAL A 369 -0.86 -8.58 10.38
C VAL A 369 -1.22 -8.96 8.95
N THR A 370 -0.56 -8.35 7.97
CA THR A 370 -0.86 -8.57 6.54
C THR A 370 -0.01 -9.69 5.93
N GLY A 371 1.05 -10.11 6.63
CA GLY A 371 1.82 -11.31 6.32
C GLY A 371 3.05 -11.44 7.21
N ALA A 372 3.55 -12.66 7.37
CA ALA A 372 4.82 -12.93 8.01
C ALA A 372 5.68 -13.80 7.08
N VAL A 373 6.96 -13.46 6.97
CA VAL A 373 7.92 -14.22 6.16
C VAL A 373 9.18 -14.51 6.96
N GLU A 374 9.82 -15.64 6.67
CA GLU A 374 11.18 -15.91 7.13
C GLU A 374 12.10 -14.77 6.69
N ARG A 375 12.84 -14.20 7.64
CA ARG A 375 13.87 -13.21 7.36
C ARG A 375 15.14 -13.92 6.95
N VAL A 376 15.58 -13.69 5.72
CA VAL A 376 16.88 -14.19 5.22
C VAL A 376 17.99 -13.38 5.91
N THR A 377 18.71 -14.01 6.84
CA THR A 377 19.92 -13.44 7.43
C THR A 377 21.11 -13.79 6.52
N ASP A 378 21.69 -12.78 5.88
CA ASP A 378 22.92 -12.89 5.08
C ASP A 378 24.17 -13.20 5.93
#